data_AF-A0A6N8ZYV5-F1
#
_entry.id   AF-A0A6N8ZYV5-F1
#
_cell.length_a   1.000
_cell.length_b   1.000
_cell.length_c   1.000
_cell.angle_alpha   90.00
_cell.angle_beta   90.00
_cell.angle_gamma   90.00
#
_symmetry.space_group_name_H-M   'P 1'
#
loop_
_entity.id
_entity.type
_entity.pdbx_description
1 polymer ?
#
loop_
_entity_poly.entity_id
_entity_poly.type
_entity_poly.pdbx_seq_one_letter_code
_entity_poly.pdbx_strand_id
1 'polypeptide(L)'
;MTITIPAGKASAHVDFDLTPTDDDLDEDDETISITGSSRSLTFTNTSVTITDDDDKPVLSIADATATEGGTVSFTISLDAVSGRDVKVNWNTADDGSEGADQATADTDYTAVTTATEVTIAAGSRSAIVTVTTKEDALDEPNET
;
A
#
# COMPACT_ATOMS: atom_id res chain seq x y z
N MET A 1 27.14 20.36 -18.76
CA MET A 1 26.67 21.52 -19.54
C MET A 1 27.31 22.79 -18.98
N THR A 2 27.52 23.82 -19.79
CA THR A 2 28.02 25.13 -19.33
C THR A 2 27.11 26.23 -19.88
N ILE A 3 26.58 27.07 -18.99
CA ILE A 3 25.78 28.25 -19.35
C ILE A 3 26.67 29.47 -19.16
N THR A 4 26.72 30.35 -20.16
CA THR A 4 27.45 31.62 -20.07
C THR A 4 26.45 32.77 -19.97
N ILE A 5 26.55 33.58 -18.92
CA ILE A 5 25.84 34.85 -18.82
C ILE A 5 26.74 35.93 -19.47
N PRO A 6 26.33 36.55 -20.60
CA PRO A 6 27.16 37.55 -21.26
C PRO A 6 27.45 38.76 -20.38
N ALA A 7 28.59 39.41 -20.60
CA ALA A 7 28.97 40.60 -19.85
C ALA A 7 27.89 41.69 -19.93
N GLY A 8 27.56 42.29 -18.78
CA GLY A 8 26.51 43.31 -18.66
C GLY A 8 25.07 42.76 -18.66
N LYS A 9 24.87 41.44 -18.63
CA LYS A 9 23.56 40.80 -18.44
C LYS A 9 23.46 40.18 -17.06
N ALA A 10 22.23 40.11 -16.54
CA ALA A 10 21.93 39.52 -15.24
C ALA A 10 21.42 38.07 -15.32
N SER A 11 21.04 37.61 -16.51
CA SER A 11 20.47 36.27 -16.71
C SER A 11 20.84 35.67 -18.06
N ALA A 12 20.82 34.34 -18.09
CA ALA A 12 20.79 33.50 -19.27
C ALA A 12 19.90 32.29 -18.93
N HIS A 13 19.25 31.69 -19.92
CA HIS A 13 18.49 30.45 -19.74
C HIS A 13 18.96 29.42 -20.77
N VAL A 14 18.71 28.17 -20.45
CA VAL A 14 18.81 27.04 -21.35
C VAL A 14 17.67 26.11 -20.99
N ASP A 15 17.03 25.55 -22.01
CA ASP A 15 15.97 24.59 -21.80
C ASP A 15 16.58 23.19 -21.70
N PHE A 16 16.01 22.39 -20.82
CA PHE A 16 16.34 20.98 -20.68
C PHE A 16 15.04 20.22 -20.52
N ASP A 17 14.83 19.25 -21.40
CA ASP A 17 13.65 18.41 -21.36
C ASP A 17 13.84 17.32 -20.30
N LEU A 18 12.96 17.32 -19.31
CA LEU A 18 12.76 16.21 -18.40
C LEU A 18 11.50 15.48 -18.84
N THR A 19 11.60 14.18 -19.04
CA THR A 19 10.46 13.32 -19.34
C THR A 19 10.40 12.25 -18.26
N PRO A 20 9.59 12.47 -17.20
CA PRO A 20 9.24 11.42 -16.26
C PRO A 20 8.70 10.20 -17.00
N THR A 21 8.88 9.01 -16.41
CA THR A 21 8.19 7.82 -16.91
C THR A 21 6.79 7.84 -16.32
N ASP A 22 5.80 7.76 -17.19
CA ASP A 22 4.38 7.70 -16.85
C ASP A 22 4.00 6.22 -16.73
N ASP A 23 3.36 5.83 -15.63
CA ASP A 23 2.80 4.50 -15.47
C ASP A 23 1.45 4.53 -14.72
N ASP A 24 1.10 3.48 -13.97
CA ASP A 24 -0.21 3.37 -13.32
C ASP A 24 -0.04 3.02 -11.80
N LEU A 25 1.13 3.28 -11.21
CA LEU A 25 1.49 2.90 -9.83
C LEU A 25 1.31 4.10 -8.88
N ASP A 26 0.40 3.98 -7.89
CA ASP A 26 0.37 4.96 -6.76
C ASP A 26 1.70 4.94 -6.01
N GLU A 27 2.40 6.08 -6.05
CA GLU A 27 3.78 6.29 -5.61
C GLU A 27 3.89 7.53 -4.69
N ASP A 28 5.09 7.80 -4.18
CA ASP A 28 5.36 9.06 -3.48
C ASP A 28 6.01 10.05 -4.46
N ASP A 29 5.73 11.35 -4.28
CA ASP A 29 6.41 12.41 -5.04
C ASP A 29 7.94 12.24 -5.02
N GLU A 30 8.54 12.22 -6.20
CA GLU A 30 9.98 12.10 -6.35
C GLU A 30 10.64 13.46 -6.58
N THR A 31 11.94 13.59 -6.29
CA THR A 31 12.65 14.87 -6.44
C THR A 31 13.93 14.73 -7.25
N ILE A 32 14.05 15.55 -8.29
CA ILE A 32 15.27 15.72 -9.07
C ILE A 32 16.02 16.95 -8.54
N SER A 33 17.27 16.75 -8.13
CA SER A 33 18.15 17.84 -7.70
C SER A 33 18.90 18.48 -8.88
N ILE A 34 18.77 19.79 -9.03
CA ILE A 34 19.55 20.60 -9.97
C ILE A 34 20.71 21.23 -9.20
N THR A 35 21.90 20.73 -9.48
CA THR A 35 23.14 21.20 -8.86
C THR A 35 24.08 21.79 -9.90
N GLY A 36 25.00 22.64 -9.43
CA GLY A 36 25.96 23.29 -10.30
C GLY A 36 27.08 23.93 -9.52
N SER A 37 28.03 24.50 -10.26
CA SER A 37 29.15 25.22 -9.69
C SER A 37 29.51 26.40 -10.58
N SER A 38 30.07 27.43 -9.98
CA SER A 38 30.64 28.57 -10.70
C SER A 38 32.06 28.79 -10.22
N ARG A 39 32.91 29.29 -11.12
CA ARG A 39 34.32 29.60 -10.82
C ARG A 39 34.49 30.73 -9.81
N SER A 40 33.54 31.65 -9.73
CA SER A 40 33.72 32.90 -8.99
C SER A 40 32.44 33.43 -8.36
N LEU A 41 31.33 32.70 -8.45
CA LEU A 41 30.03 33.10 -7.93
C LEU A 41 29.46 32.00 -7.04
N THR A 42 28.59 32.39 -6.12
CA THR A 42 27.75 31.43 -5.39
C THR A 42 26.76 30.80 -6.36
N PHE A 43 26.70 29.48 -6.35
CA PHE A 43 25.66 28.73 -7.04
C PHE A 43 24.66 28.23 -5.98
N THR A 44 23.37 28.47 -6.22
CA THR A 44 22.29 27.98 -5.36
C THR A 44 21.66 26.78 -6.03
N ASN A 45 21.75 25.61 -5.40
CA ASN A 45 21.08 24.41 -5.87
C ASN A 45 19.56 24.57 -5.72
N THR A 46 18.83 23.89 -6.59
CA THR A 46 17.37 23.82 -6.54
C THR A 46 16.91 22.41 -6.89
N SER A 47 15.62 22.15 -6.87
CA SER A 47 15.05 20.87 -7.23
C SER A 47 13.73 21.03 -7.96
N VAL A 48 13.36 20.00 -8.70
CA VAL A 48 12.06 19.83 -9.34
C VAL A 48 11.43 18.57 -8.75
N THR A 49 10.13 18.63 -8.47
CA THR A 49 9.35 17.49 -8.00
C THR A 49 8.64 16.85 -9.18
N ILE A 50 8.68 15.51 -9.25
CA ILE A 50 7.78 14.70 -10.08
C ILE A 50 6.64 14.32 -9.15
N THR A 51 5.44 14.79 -9.47
CA THR A 51 4.24 14.50 -8.68
C THR A 51 3.59 13.23 -9.18
N ASP A 52 3.21 12.35 -8.27
CA ASP A 52 2.36 11.22 -8.57
C ASP A 52 0.94 11.71 -8.94
N ASP A 53 0.41 11.23 -10.07
CA ASP A 53 -0.95 11.50 -10.52
C ASP A 53 -1.80 10.24 -10.72
N ASP A 54 -1.33 9.09 -10.22
CA ASP A 54 -2.05 7.83 -10.28
C ASP A 54 -3.09 7.66 -9.16
N ASP A 55 -4.15 6.92 -9.49
CA ASP A 55 -5.22 6.62 -8.54
C ASP A 55 -4.76 5.57 -7.50
N LYS A 56 -5.13 5.79 -6.24
CA LYS A 56 -4.91 4.80 -5.18
C LYS A 56 -5.68 3.50 -5.46
N PRO A 57 -5.07 2.32 -5.20
CA PRO A 57 -5.76 1.06 -5.36
C PRO A 57 -6.88 0.88 -4.34
N VAL A 58 -7.90 0.13 -4.73
CA VAL A 58 -9.02 -0.29 -3.89
C VAL A 58 -8.69 -1.63 -3.25
N LEU A 59 -8.94 -1.72 -1.93
CA LEU A 59 -8.77 -2.93 -1.15
C LEU A 59 -10.05 -3.77 -1.11
N SER A 60 -9.89 -5.09 -1.20
CA SER A 60 -10.96 -6.07 -1.03
C SER A 60 -10.47 -7.30 -0.24
N ILE A 61 -11.40 -8.05 0.36
CA ILE A 61 -11.12 -9.31 1.03
C ILE A 61 -12.08 -10.35 0.45
N ALA A 62 -11.55 -11.50 0.03
CA ALA A 62 -12.36 -12.60 -0.48
C ALA A 62 -12.88 -13.47 0.66
N ASP A 63 -14.09 -14.02 0.48
CA ASP A 63 -14.64 -15.04 1.37
C ASP A 63 -13.71 -16.26 1.45
N ALA A 64 -13.64 -16.85 2.63
CA ALA A 64 -12.84 -18.04 2.89
C ALA A 64 -13.63 -18.99 3.78
N THR A 65 -13.33 -20.28 3.66
CA THR A 65 -13.93 -21.33 4.49
C THR A 65 -12.83 -22.28 4.94
N ALA A 66 -13.04 -22.93 6.08
CA ALA A 66 -12.22 -24.04 6.54
C ALA A 66 -13.11 -25.10 7.19
N THR A 67 -12.59 -26.31 7.28
CA THR A 67 -13.15 -27.29 8.21
C THR A 67 -12.76 -26.91 9.62
N GLU A 68 -13.64 -27.20 10.56
CA GLU A 68 -13.39 -27.13 11.99
C GLU A 68 -12.02 -27.74 12.37
N GLY A 69 -11.31 -27.12 13.33
CA GLY A 69 -9.91 -27.45 13.65
C GLY A 69 -8.85 -27.01 12.62
N GLY A 70 -9.27 -26.47 11.48
CA GLY A 70 -8.43 -25.98 10.42
C GLY A 70 -7.97 -24.53 10.57
N THR A 71 -7.44 -24.01 9.47
CA THR A 71 -7.03 -22.59 9.36
C THR A 71 -7.74 -21.98 8.17
N VAL A 72 -8.52 -20.92 8.43
CA VAL A 72 -9.11 -20.07 7.42
C VAL A 72 -8.06 -19.09 6.94
N SER A 73 -7.87 -18.99 5.61
CA SER A 73 -6.92 -18.05 5.00
C SER A 73 -7.67 -16.99 4.21
N PHE A 74 -7.68 -15.75 4.71
CA PHE A 74 -8.27 -14.61 4.03
C PHE A 74 -7.25 -13.94 3.13
N THR A 75 -7.60 -13.78 1.85
CA THR A 75 -6.76 -13.05 0.89
C THR A 75 -7.24 -11.62 0.80
N ILE A 76 -6.39 -10.69 1.23
CA ILE A 76 -6.59 -9.25 1.08
C ILE A 76 -5.94 -8.83 -0.24
N SER A 77 -6.70 -8.19 -1.12
CA SER A 77 -6.29 -7.89 -2.50
C SER A 77 -6.46 -6.42 -2.87
N LEU A 78 -5.55 -5.94 -3.72
CA LEU A 78 -5.63 -4.66 -4.42
C LEU A 78 -6.08 -4.87 -5.88
N ASP A 79 -6.89 -3.96 -6.40
CA ASP A 79 -7.35 -3.95 -7.80
C ASP A 79 -6.29 -3.41 -8.79
N ALA A 80 -5.34 -2.63 -8.30
CA ALA A 80 -4.11 -2.22 -8.98
C ALA A 80 -2.86 -2.50 -8.12
N VAL A 81 -1.67 -2.45 -8.71
CA VAL A 81 -0.42 -2.50 -7.94
C VAL A 81 -0.18 -1.10 -7.35
N SER A 82 0.35 -1.00 -6.14
CA SER A 82 0.89 0.26 -5.62
C SER A 82 2.42 0.19 -5.62
N GLY A 83 3.08 1.31 -5.93
CA GLY A 83 4.52 1.49 -5.71
C GLY A 83 4.88 1.67 -4.23
N ARG A 84 3.89 1.63 -3.32
CA ARG A 84 4.04 1.84 -1.88
C ARG A 84 3.56 0.64 -1.09
N ASP A 85 4.06 0.54 0.14
CA ASP A 85 3.55 -0.42 1.11
C ASP A 85 2.14 -0.03 1.56
N VAL A 86 1.16 -0.92 1.36
CA VAL A 86 -0.21 -0.74 1.85
C VAL A 86 -0.37 -1.47 3.19
N LYS A 87 -0.59 -0.70 4.25
CA LYS A 87 -0.81 -1.20 5.61
C LYS A 87 -2.29 -1.37 5.91
N VAL A 88 -2.67 -2.56 6.33
CA VAL A 88 -4.06 -2.95 6.60
C VAL A 88 -4.17 -3.43 8.04
N ASN A 89 -4.99 -2.77 8.84
CA ASN A 89 -5.31 -3.22 10.18
C ASN A 89 -6.54 -4.12 10.13
N TRP A 90 -6.44 -5.33 10.67
CA TRP A 90 -7.52 -6.30 10.68
C TRP A 90 -7.73 -6.90 12.08
N ASN A 91 -8.95 -7.34 12.33
CA ASN A 91 -9.37 -8.05 13.53
C ASN A 91 -10.52 -9.00 13.16
N THR A 92 -10.89 -9.88 14.07
CA THR A 92 -12.05 -10.76 13.92
C THR A 92 -13.20 -10.27 14.80
N ALA A 93 -14.43 -10.57 14.40
CA ALA A 93 -15.63 -10.39 15.20
C ALA A 93 -16.61 -11.50 14.83
N ASP A 94 -17.48 -11.86 15.77
CA ASP A 94 -18.56 -12.80 15.51
C ASP A 94 -19.55 -12.23 14.50
N ASP A 95 -20.18 -13.07 13.67
CA ASP A 95 -21.20 -12.63 12.72
C ASP A 95 -22.45 -12.13 13.45
N GLY A 96 -22.69 -10.82 13.38
CA GLY A 96 -23.86 -10.17 13.99
C GLY A 96 -25.11 -10.16 13.11
N SER A 97 -25.11 -10.89 12.00
CA SER A 97 -26.25 -10.93 11.05
C SER A 97 -27.45 -11.67 11.64
N GLU A 98 -28.66 -11.13 11.43
CA GLU A 98 -29.88 -11.74 11.96
C GLU A 98 -30.13 -13.12 11.32
N GLY A 99 -30.16 -14.16 12.17
CA GLY A 99 -30.40 -15.53 11.74
C GLY A 99 -29.18 -16.27 11.19
N ALA A 100 -27.97 -15.74 11.38
CA ALA A 100 -26.74 -16.48 11.14
C ALA A 100 -26.56 -17.59 12.19
N ASP A 101 -26.02 -18.72 11.75
CA ASP A 101 -25.41 -19.71 12.63
C ASP A 101 -24.02 -19.14 12.97
N GLN A 102 -23.88 -18.52 14.15
CA GLN A 102 -22.77 -17.64 14.47
C GLN A 102 -21.60 -18.40 15.09
N ALA A 103 -20.41 -18.30 14.48
CA ALA A 103 -19.18 -18.70 15.14
C ALA A 103 -18.82 -17.70 16.25
N THR A 104 -18.57 -18.19 17.46
CA THR A 104 -18.28 -17.43 18.67
C THR A 104 -16.78 -17.40 18.97
N ALA A 105 -16.26 -16.19 19.22
CA ALA A 105 -14.89 -15.97 19.65
C ALA A 105 -14.49 -16.86 20.84
N ASP A 106 -13.34 -17.51 20.70
CA ASP A 106 -12.75 -18.41 21.68
C ASP A 106 -13.52 -19.71 21.99
N THR A 107 -14.69 -19.92 21.38
CA THR A 107 -15.36 -21.22 21.30
C THR A 107 -14.99 -21.90 19.98
N ASP A 108 -15.21 -21.21 18.86
CA ASP A 108 -15.18 -21.82 17.51
C ASP A 108 -13.96 -21.36 16.71
N TYR A 109 -13.39 -20.20 17.07
CA TYR A 109 -12.16 -19.69 16.46
C TYR A 109 -11.29 -18.92 17.46
N THR A 110 -10.01 -18.76 17.14
CA THR A 110 -9.08 -17.95 17.95
C THR A 110 -9.23 -16.48 17.56
N ALA A 111 -9.75 -15.66 18.46
CA ALA A 111 -10.05 -14.27 18.17
C ALA A 111 -8.79 -13.40 18.04
N VAL A 112 -8.78 -12.52 17.04
CA VAL A 112 -7.83 -11.42 16.90
C VAL A 112 -8.50 -10.16 17.44
N THR A 113 -8.39 -9.94 18.74
CA THR A 113 -9.11 -8.88 19.46
C THR A 113 -8.43 -7.51 19.35
N THR A 114 -7.11 -7.48 19.16
CA THR A 114 -6.35 -6.26 18.88
C THR A 114 -6.07 -6.19 17.40
N ALA A 115 -6.40 -5.03 16.79
CA ALA A 115 -6.12 -4.77 15.39
C ALA A 115 -4.65 -5.08 15.08
N THR A 116 -4.43 -6.05 14.20
CA THR A 116 -3.12 -6.51 13.77
C THR A 116 -2.82 -5.93 12.40
N GLU A 117 -1.63 -5.37 12.20
CA GLU A 117 -1.21 -4.82 10.91
C GLU A 117 -0.69 -5.94 10.01
N VAL A 118 -1.19 -5.99 8.77
CA VAL A 118 -0.58 -6.74 7.67
C VAL A 118 -0.18 -5.75 6.57
N THR A 119 0.94 -6.03 5.90
CA THR A 119 1.47 -5.17 4.84
C THR A 119 1.38 -5.89 3.50
N ILE A 120 0.75 -5.25 2.52
CA ILE A 120 0.92 -5.60 1.10
C ILE A 120 2.11 -4.77 0.64
N ALA A 121 3.25 -5.42 0.39
CA ALA A 121 4.48 -4.74 0.01
C ALA A 121 4.31 -4.02 -1.34
N ALA A 122 5.03 -2.91 -1.53
CA ALA A 122 5.17 -2.24 -2.82
C ALA A 122 5.43 -3.24 -3.95
N GLY A 123 4.77 -3.06 -5.10
CA GLY A 123 4.85 -3.96 -6.24
C GLY A 123 4.03 -5.25 -6.09
N SER A 124 3.41 -5.50 -4.93
CA SER A 124 2.54 -6.66 -4.69
C SER A 124 1.06 -6.27 -4.74
N ARG A 125 0.20 -7.26 -5.00
CA ARG A 125 -1.26 -7.06 -5.09
C ARG A 125 -2.05 -7.69 -3.96
N SER A 126 -1.41 -8.46 -3.09
CA SER A 126 -2.14 -9.20 -2.06
C SER A 126 -1.28 -9.55 -0.87
N ALA A 127 -1.93 -9.70 0.28
CA ALA A 127 -1.39 -10.33 1.48
C ALA A 127 -2.41 -11.33 2.04
N ILE A 128 -1.94 -12.31 2.80
CA ILE A 128 -2.78 -13.33 3.43
C ILE A 128 -2.75 -13.12 4.93
N VAL A 129 -3.92 -13.20 5.55
CA VAL A 129 -4.08 -13.30 7.01
C VAL A 129 -4.82 -14.58 7.34
N THR A 130 -4.56 -15.14 8.51
CA THR A 130 -5.08 -16.46 8.88
C THR A 130 -5.78 -16.43 10.23
N VAL A 131 -6.88 -17.17 10.33
CA VAL A 131 -7.63 -17.40 11.58
C VAL A 131 -7.71 -18.90 11.80
N THR A 132 -7.35 -19.38 12.99
CA THR A 132 -7.46 -20.80 13.35
C THR A 132 -8.84 -21.07 13.92
N THR A 133 -9.55 -22.05 13.36
CA THR A 133 -10.79 -22.59 13.93
C THR A 133 -10.43 -23.63 14.99
N LYS A 134 -11.29 -23.79 15.99
CA LYS A 134 -11.15 -24.81 17.04
C LYS A 134 -11.87 -26.07 16.60
N GLU A 135 -11.49 -27.21 17.16
CA GLU A 135 -12.13 -28.51 16.92
C GLU A 135 -12.77 -28.99 18.21
N ASP A 136 -14.01 -29.43 18.12
CA ASP A 136 -14.71 -30.15 19.16
C ASP A 136 -15.47 -31.38 18.62
N ALA A 137 -16.38 -31.92 19.43
CA ALA A 137 -17.03 -33.20 19.18
C ALA A 137 -18.54 -33.07 18.94
N LEU A 138 -19.08 -31.85 18.95
CA LEU A 138 -20.48 -31.57 18.68
C LEU A 138 -20.72 -31.54 17.16
N ASP A 139 -21.92 -31.98 16.77
CA ASP A 139 -22.39 -31.84 15.38
C ASP A 139 -23.23 -30.58 15.32
N GLU A 140 -22.68 -29.55 14.70
CA GLU A 140 -23.25 -28.21 14.63
C GLU A 140 -23.55 -27.84 13.16
N PRO A 141 -24.45 -26.87 12.91
CA PRO A 141 -24.62 -26.29 11.58
C PRO A 141 -23.33 -25.68 11.03
N ASN A 142 -23.32 -25.31 9.74
CA ASN A 142 -22.22 -24.51 9.20
C ASN A 142 -22.33 -23.07 9.72
N GLU A 143 -21.26 -22.56 10.30
CA GLU A 143 -21.25 -21.24 10.92
C GLU A 143 -20.51 -20.18 10.08
N THR A 144 -20.84 -18.90 10.32
CA THR A 144 -20.18 -17.72 9.75
C THR A 144 -19.57 -16.80 10.79
#